data_AF-A0A358GF38-F1
#
_entry.id   AF-A0A358GF38-F1
#
_cell.length_a   1.000
_cell.length_b   1.000
_cell.length_c   1.000
_cell.angle_alpha   90.00
_cell.angle_beta   90.00
_cell.angle_gamma   90.00
#
_symmetry.space_group_name_H-M   'P 1'
#
loop_
_entity.id
_entity.type
_entity.pdbx_description
1 polymer ?
#
loop_
_entity_poly.entity_id
_entity_poly.type
_entity_poly.pdbx_seq_one_letter_code
_entity_poly.pdbx_strand_id
1 'polypeptide(L)' 'MSLKRAVYFLSLIIGIVFVALGVIPAIFAYPYSAGPNSGPVGFWELILITSYEQWTVFLIVGMILSLFLILKRQRVT' A
#
# COMPACT_ATOMS: atom_id res chain seq x y z
N MET A 1 -17.55 -18.62 7.38
CA MET A 1 -16.13 -18.29 7.57
C MET A 1 -15.94 -17.83 9.02
N SER A 2 -14.97 -18.36 9.77
CA SER A 2 -14.71 -17.89 11.15
C SER A 2 -14.26 -16.42 11.14
N LEU A 3 -14.78 -15.60 12.06
CA LEU A 3 -14.44 -14.16 12.18
C LEU A 3 -12.92 -13.91 12.18
N LYS A 4 -12.17 -14.76 12.89
CA LYS A 4 -10.70 -14.69 12.92
C LYS A 4 -10.11 -14.84 11.52
N ARG A 5 -10.60 -15.81 10.75
CA ARG A 5 -10.16 -16.09 9.37
C ARG A 5 -10.49 -14.93 8.42
N ALA A 6 -11.65 -14.29 8.60
CA ALA A 6 -12.04 -13.12 7.83
C ALA A 6 -11.10 -11.92 8.10
N VAL A 7 -10.84 -11.61 9.37
CA VAL A 7 -9.89 -10.55 9.76
C VAL A 7 -8.49 -10.79 9.19
N TYR A 8 -8.03 -12.05 9.19
CA TYR A 8 -6.74 -12.42 8.58
C TYR A 8 -6.70 -12.16 7.08
N PHE A 9 -7.74 -12.58 6.35
CA PHE A 9 -7.84 -12.32 4.91
C PHE A 9 -7.91 -10.83 4.61
N LEU A 10 -8.67 -10.07 5.40
CA LEU A 10 -8.83 -8.64 5.22
C LEU A 10 -7.52 -7.88 5.46
N SER A 11 -6.78 -8.28 6.51
CA SER A 11 -5.44 -7.76 6.79
C SER A 11 -4.46 -8.05 5.65
N LEU A 12 -4.50 -9.26 5.08
CA LEU A 12 -3.66 -9.60 3.92
C LEU A 12 -3.99 -8.73 2.70
N ILE A 13 -5.27 -8.55 2.39
CA ILE A 13 -5.69 -7.73 1.26
C ILE A 13 -5.21 -6.29 1.44
N ILE A 14 -5.39 -5.71 2.64
CA ILE A 14 -4.90 -4.36 2.96
C ILE A 14 -3.38 -4.31 2.83
N GLY A 15 -2.66 -5.32 3.34
CA GLY A 15 -1.20 -5.39 3.23
C GLY A 15 -0.71 -5.37 1.79
N ILE A 16 -1.34 -6.16 0.92
CA ILE A 16 -1.01 -6.21 -0.52
C ILE A 16 -1.28 -4.85 -1.18
N VAL A 17 -2.41 -4.20 -0.86
CA VAL A 17 -2.75 -2.87 -1.41
C VAL A 17 -1.70 -1.83 -0.98
N PHE A 18 -1.28 -1.85 0.28
CA PHE A 18 -0.24 -0.94 0.79
C PHE A 18 1.12 -1.17 0.12
N VAL A 19 1.52 -2.43 -0.08
CA VAL A 19 2.74 -2.73 -0.85
C VAL A 19 2.60 -2.23 -2.29
N ALA A 20 1.46 -2.47 -2.94
CA ALA A 20 1.23 -2.00 -4.30
C ALA A 20 1.35 -0.48 -4.41
N LEU A 21 0.73 0.29 -3.49
CA LEU A 21 0.86 1.74 -3.42
C LEU A 21 2.30 2.19 -3.15
N GLY A 22 3.01 1.54 -2.23
CA GLY A 22 4.39 1.88 -1.89
C GLY A 22 5.39 1.62 -3.02
N VAL A 23 5.08 0.72 -3.95
CA VAL A 23 5.92 0.41 -5.12
C VAL A 23 5.68 1.39 -6.28
N ILE A 24 4.55 2.10 -6.32
CA ILE A 24 4.19 3.03 -7.40
C ILE A 24 5.34 3.99 -7.78
N PRO A 25 6.04 4.65 -6.83
CA PRO A 25 7.13 5.58 -7.15
C PRO A 25 8.35 4.95 -7.84
N ALA A 26 8.51 3.63 -7.75
CA ALA A 26 9.59 2.90 -8.41
C ALA A 26 9.27 2.56 -9.88
N ILE A 27 7.99 2.66 -10.29
CA ILE A 27 7.52 2.28 -11.62
C ILE A 27 7.17 3.52 -12.46
N PHE A 28 6.53 4.50 -11.83
CA PHE A 28 6.06 5.72 -12.50
C PHE A 28 7.05 6.88 -12.27
N ALA A 29 6.92 7.94 -13.05
CA ALA A 29 7.64 9.19 -12.81
C ALA A 29 6.82 10.12 -11.90
N TYR A 30 7.50 11.00 -11.17
CA TYR A 30 6.84 11.91 -10.22
C TYR A 30 5.91 12.87 -10.97
N PRO A 31 4.60 12.89 -10.70
CA PRO A 31 3.62 13.63 -11.50
C PRO A 31 3.59 15.14 -11.19
N TYR A 32 4.64 15.70 -10.58
CA TYR A 32 4.63 17.09 -10.16
C TYR A 32 4.80 18.05 -11.34
N SER A 33 3.98 19.09 -11.39
CA SER A 33 4.14 20.22 -12.29
C SER A 33 4.26 21.52 -11.49
N ALA A 34 5.18 22.42 -11.85
CA ALA A 34 5.44 23.67 -11.11
C ALA A 34 4.60 24.84 -11.66
N GLY A 35 3.31 24.63 -11.93
CA GLY A 35 2.40 25.63 -12.50
C GLY A 35 1.33 26.15 -11.53
N PRO A 36 0.63 27.25 -11.85
CA PRO A 36 -0.63 27.58 -11.18
C PRO A 36 -1.64 26.44 -11.40
N ASN A 37 -2.31 25.99 -10.34
CA ASN A 37 -3.13 24.76 -10.28
C ASN A 37 -2.34 23.44 -10.37
N SER A 38 -1.16 23.37 -9.77
CA SER A 38 -0.30 22.18 -9.67
C SER A 38 -0.77 21.07 -8.71
N GLY A 39 -1.98 21.20 -8.18
CA GLY A 39 -2.60 20.13 -7.38
C GLY A 39 -3.01 18.95 -8.25
N PRO A 40 -3.34 17.79 -7.65
CA PRO A 40 -3.85 16.66 -8.40
C PRO A 40 -5.15 17.03 -9.13
N VAL A 41 -5.14 16.88 -10.46
CA VAL A 41 -6.29 17.14 -11.33
C VAL A 41 -7.32 16.01 -11.22
N GLY A 42 -6.89 14.81 -10.80
CA GLY A 42 -7.75 13.65 -10.65
C GLY A 42 -7.28 12.63 -9.63
N PHE A 43 -8.09 11.59 -9.44
CA PHE A 43 -7.86 10.54 -8.45
C PHE A 43 -6.54 9.78 -8.66
N TRP A 44 -6.14 9.55 -9.91
CA TRP A 44 -4.88 8.87 -10.22
C TRP A 44 -3.65 9.71 -9.83
N GLU A 45 -3.66 11.00 -10.14
CA GLU A 45 -2.59 11.91 -9.73
C GLU A 45 -2.51 12.05 -8.21
N LEU A 46 -3.67 12.06 -7.54
CA LEU A 46 -3.72 12.04 -6.07
C LEU A 46 -3.03 10.78 -5.52
N ILE A 47 -3.37 9.59 -6.05
CA ILE A 47 -2.71 8.33 -5.65
C ILE A 47 -1.20 8.43 -5.87
N LEU A 48 -0.76 8.91 -7.03
CA LEU A 48 0.66 9.05 -7.33
C LEU A 48 1.35 9.98 -6.33
N ILE A 49 0.86 11.21 -6.16
CA ILE A 49 1.45 12.20 -5.23
C ILE A 49 1.52 11.63 -3.81
N THR A 50 0.41 11.07 -3.30
CA THR A 50 0.39 10.45 -1.97
C THR A 50 1.36 9.27 -1.87
N SER A 51 1.45 8.45 -2.92
CA SER A 51 2.40 7.34 -2.96
C SER A 51 3.83 7.85 -2.88
N TYR A 52 4.20 8.92 -3.59
CA TYR A 52 5.54 9.51 -3.50
C TYR A 52 5.87 10.11 -2.14
N GLU A 53 4.90 10.74 -1.47
CA GLU A 53 5.13 11.32 -0.14
C GLU A 53 5.27 10.26 0.95
N GLN A 54 4.55 9.15 0.83
CA GLN A 54 4.38 8.16 1.92
C GLN A 54 4.87 6.76 1.56
N TRP A 55 5.61 6.57 0.47
CA TRP A 55 5.98 5.25 -0.06
C TRP A 55 6.63 4.34 0.97
N THR A 56 7.58 4.86 1.76
CA THR A 56 8.27 4.09 2.80
C THR A 56 7.30 3.57 3.85
N VAL A 57 6.34 4.40 4.27
CA VAL A 57 5.32 4.02 5.26
C VAL A 57 4.41 2.94 4.69
N PHE A 58 3.96 3.10 3.44
CA PHE A 58 3.13 2.11 2.76
C PHE A 58 3.85 0.77 2.62
N LEU A 59 5.13 0.75 2.26
CA LEU A 59 5.91 -0.49 2.19
C LEU A 59 6.07 -1.15 3.57
N ILE A 60 6.44 -0.39 4.60
CA ILE A 60 6.64 -0.95 5.96
C ILE A 60 5.33 -1.55 6.48
N VAL A 61 4.24 -0.79 6.46
CA VAL A 61 2.93 -1.26 6.96
C VAL A 61 2.43 -2.44 6.12
N GLY A 62 2.55 -2.36 4.79
CA GLY A 62 2.15 -3.42 3.88
C GLY A 62 2.92 -4.73 4.11
N MET A 63 4.23 -4.64 4.32
CA MET A 63 5.07 -5.79 4.66
C MET A 63 4.69 -6.38 6.01
N ILE A 64 4.48 -5.57 7.06
CA ILE A 64 4.11 -6.06 8.39
C ILE A 64 2.78 -6.82 8.33
N LEU A 65 1.76 -6.25 7.68
CA LEU A 65 0.44 -6.87 7.55
C LEU A 65 0.52 -8.20 6.75
N SER A 66 1.34 -8.23 5.71
CA SER A 66 1.51 -9.43 4.86
C SER A 66 2.34 -10.52 5.54
N LEU A 67 3.46 -10.16 6.18
CA LEU A 67 4.38 -11.09 6.84
C LEU A 67 3.79 -11.70 8.11
N PHE A 68 3.00 -10.94 8.87
CA PHE A 68 2.32 -11.45 10.06
C PHE A 68 1.46 -12.68 9.74
N LEU A 69 0.87 -12.71 8.55
CA LEU A 69 0.07 -13.84 8.08
C LEU A 69 0.93 -15.08 7.81
N ILE A 70 2.09 -14.88 7.17
CA ILE A 70 3.02 -15.96 6.79
C ILE A 70 3.61 -16.60 8.05
N LEU A 71 4.09 -15.78 8.98
CA LEU A 71 4.68 -16.26 10.24
C LEU A 71 3.68 -17.04 11.08
N LYS A 72 2.41 -16.63 11.11
CA LYS A 72 1.38 -17.37 11.84
C LYS A 72 1.03 -18.70 11.17
N ARG A 73 1.08 -18.78 9.84
CA ARG A 73 0.84 -20.04 9.10
C ARG A 73 1.91 -21.08 9.41
N GLN A 74 3.18 -20.68 9.49
CA GLN A 74 4.30 -21.59 9.78
C GLN A 74 4.31 -22.12 11.22
N ARG A 75 3.66 -21.45 12.17
CA ARG A 75 3.52 -21.93 13.57
C ARG A 75 2.43 -22.99 13.77
N VAL A 76 1.53 -23.16 12.80
CA VAL A 76 0.35 -24.04 12.91
C VAL A 76 0.53 -25.34 12.12
N THR A 77 1.47 -25.36 11.17
CA THR A 77 2.05 -26.57 10.55
C THR A 77 3.19 -27.10 11.38
#